data_AF-A0A8J8FC14-F1
#
_entry.id   AF-A0A8J8FC14-F1
#
_cell.length_a   1.000
_cell.length_b   1.000
_cell.length_c   1.000
_cell.angle_alpha   90.00
_cell.angle_beta   90.00
_cell.angle_gamma   90.00
#
_symmetry.space_group_name_H-M   'P 1'
#
loop_
_entity.id
_entity.type
_entity.pdbx_description
1 polymer ?
#
loop_
_entity_poly.entity_id
_entity_poly.type
_entity_poly.pdbx_seq_one_letter_code
_entity_poly.pdbx_strand_id
1 'polypeptide(L)'
;MKFLLIHILMIVLFMPQVFGQHQQTIMINDFENKPSTTLWWRDNGNVHFTYDDNTQQVNKHSKTCLYVRWDSTTGHPPHTWFTDLKADTFAVEGMQASWAAFRQNTWLSFWCKGGQGDSLLLHYLVLSKGHSSKWGATTMVPVVANKWTFYKIRFADLTYENWGKITADFDLNTTTGRCFEVGLRSGASSPKGYIEAWFDNIKLTNYEPFK
;
A
#
# COMPACT_ATOMS: atom_id res chain seq x y z
N MET A 1 22.57 53.09 19.07
CA MET A 1 21.30 52.31 19.12
C MET A 1 20.62 52.07 17.76
N LYS A 2 21.12 52.57 16.61
CA LYS A 2 20.52 52.27 15.28
C LYS A 2 21.01 50.98 14.61
N PHE A 3 22.14 50.42 15.05
CA PHE A 3 22.71 49.20 14.45
C PHE A 3 22.14 47.88 15.02
N LEU A 4 21.47 47.93 16.17
CA LEU A 4 20.89 46.74 16.81
C LEU A 4 19.57 46.30 16.15
N LEU A 5 18.78 47.25 15.62
CA LEU A 5 17.51 46.95 14.96
C LEU A 5 17.67 46.23 13.60
N ILE A 6 18.77 46.49 12.89
CA ILE A 6 19.02 45.93 11.56
C ILE A 6 19.39 44.44 11.63
N HIS A 7 20.06 44.02 12.71
CA HIS A 7 20.44 42.62 12.90
C HIS A 7 19.27 41.73 13.33
N ILE A 8 18.30 42.27 14.08
CA ILE A 8 17.08 41.53 14.45
C ILE A 8 16.17 41.33 13.23
N LEU A 9 16.12 42.30 12.30
CA LEU A 9 15.31 42.19 11.09
C LEU A 9 15.85 41.14 10.09
N MET A 10 17.16 40.90 10.05
CA MET A 10 17.74 39.85 9.19
C MET A 10 17.56 38.43 9.76
N ILE A 11 17.48 38.25 11.08
CA ILE A 11 17.30 36.91 11.67
C ILE A 11 15.89 36.36 11.40
N VAL A 12 14.88 37.22 11.23
CA VAL A 12 13.51 36.78 10.89
C VAL A 12 13.36 36.39 9.41
N LEU A 13 14.24 36.87 8.52
CA LEU A 13 14.24 36.54 7.09
C LEU A 13 14.98 35.23 6.74
N PHE A 14 15.72 34.66 7.71
CA PHE A 14 16.38 33.35 7.59
C PHE A 14 15.73 32.27 8.45
N MET A 15 14.46 32.45 8.86
CA MET A 15 13.69 31.26 9.20
C MET A 15 13.43 30.53 7.88
N PRO A 16 13.98 29.32 7.65
CA PRO A 16 13.47 28.49 6.57
C PRO A 16 11.97 28.39 6.84
N GLN A 17 11.16 28.88 5.90
CA GLN A 17 9.77 28.48 5.85
C GLN A 17 9.81 26.97 5.65
N VAL A 18 9.76 26.24 6.77
CA VAL A 18 9.38 24.85 6.76
C VAL A 18 7.92 24.93 6.32
N PHE A 19 7.70 24.93 5.01
CA PHE A 19 6.43 24.58 4.43
C PHE A 19 6.17 23.17 4.97
N GLY A 20 5.50 23.08 6.11
CA GLY A 20 5.06 21.81 6.64
C GLY A 20 4.26 21.18 5.52
N GLN A 21 4.76 20.10 4.95
CA GLN A 21 3.98 19.35 3.97
C GLN A 21 2.67 19.00 4.66
N HIS A 22 1.57 19.52 4.14
CA HIS A 22 0.25 19.19 4.67
C HIS A 22 0.12 17.67 4.66
N GLN A 23 -0.17 17.10 5.83
CA GLN A 23 -0.43 15.68 5.97
C GLN A 23 -1.67 15.34 5.13
N GLN A 24 -1.49 14.43 4.19
CA GLN A 24 -2.51 13.98 3.26
C GLN A 24 -2.68 12.47 3.41
N THR A 25 -3.94 12.05 3.42
CA THR A 25 -4.35 10.65 3.48
C THR A 25 -5.27 10.37 2.31
N ILE A 26 -4.92 9.40 1.49
CA ILE A 26 -5.79 8.82 0.47
C ILE A 26 -6.29 7.49 1.03
N MET A 27 -7.58 7.46 1.38
CA MET A 27 -8.23 6.23 1.80
C MET A 27 -8.50 5.38 0.57
N ILE A 28 -7.92 4.17 0.52
CA ILE A 28 -8.15 3.23 -0.58
C ILE A 28 -9.45 2.45 -0.33
N ASN A 29 -9.74 2.14 0.94
CA ASN A 29 -11.01 1.61 1.37
C ASN A 29 -11.40 2.21 2.72
N ASP A 30 -12.53 2.92 2.81
CA ASP A 30 -13.06 3.38 4.10
C ASP A 30 -13.98 2.35 4.78
N PHE A 31 -14.29 1.24 4.10
CA PHE A 31 -15.12 0.12 4.58
C PHE A 31 -16.55 0.49 5.01
N GLU A 32 -16.88 1.76 5.22
CA GLU A 32 -18.25 2.23 5.49
C GLU A 32 -19.10 2.22 4.22
N ASN A 33 -18.48 2.46 3.06
CA ASN A 33 -19.17 2.54 1.76
C ASN A 33 -19.01 1.29 0.87
N LYS A 34 -18.36 0.23 1.35
CA LYS A 34 -18.14 -1.07 0.66
C LYS A 34 -17.87 -0.90 -0.85
N PRO A 35 -16.80 -0.20 -1.26
CA PRO A 35 -16.52 0.06 -2.67
C PRO A 35 -16.41 -1.24 -3.47
N SER A 36 -16.76 -1.20 -4.76
CA SER A 36 -16.64 -2.39 -5.62
C SER A 36 -15.19 -2.86 -5.68
N THR A 37 -14.94 -4.11 -5.30
CA THR A 37 -13.62 -4.74 -5.36
C THR A 37 -13.30 -5.31 -6.74
N THR A 38 -14.25 -5.25 -7.69
CA THR A 38 -14.11 -5.84 -9.04
C THR A 38 -12.97 -5.26 -9.88
N LEU A 39 -12.53 -4.03 -9.61
CA LEU A 39 -11.39 -3.41 -10.31
C LEU A 39 -10.06 -3.61 -9.57
N TRP A 40 -10.10 -4.07 -8.32
CA TRP A 40 -8.90 -4.33 -7.53
C TRP A 40 -8.30 -5.70 -7.83
N TRP A 41 -9.01 -6.51 -8.62
CA TRP A 41 -8.60 -7.86 -8.95
C TRP A 41 -8.93 -8.18 -10.40
N ARG A 42 -8.25 -9.21 -10.92
CA ARG A 42 -8.65 -9.90 -12.14
C ARG A 42 -9.25 -11.24 -11.73
N ASP A 43 -10.52 -11.44 -12.05
CA ASP A 43 -11.21 -12.70 -11.73
C ASP A 43 -10.49 -13.90 -12.36
N ASN A 44 -10.08 -14.85 -11.51
CA ASN A 44 -9.45 -16.11 -11.90
C ASN A 44 -10.25 -17.33 -11.43
N GLY A 45 -11.47 -17.13 -10.91
CA GLY A 45 -12.39 -18.17 -10.43
C GLY A 45 -12.01 -18.85 -9.12
N ASN A 46 -10.84 -18.55 -8.55
CA ASN A 46 -10.31 -19.23 -7.35
C ASN A 46 -10.10 -18.28 -6.17
N VAL A 47 -9.95 -16.98 -6.42
CA VAL A 47 -9.84 -15.96 -5.36
C VAL A 47 -11.20 -15.31 -5.12
N HIS A 48 -11.59 -15.22 -3.86
CA HIS A 48 -12.87 -14.66 -3.43
C HIS A 48 -12.62 -13.48 -2.50
N PHE A 49 -13.32 -12.38 -2.77
CA PHE A 49 -13.32 -11.17 -1.95
C PHE A 49 -14.70 -11.00 -1.33
N THR A 50 -14.77 -10.93 0.00
CA THR A 50 -16.01 -10.60 0.69
C THR A 50 -15.76 -9.55 1.76
N TYR A 51 -16.80 -8.78 2.07
CA TYR A 51 -16.80 -7.92 3.23
C TYR A 51 -17.24 -8.74 4.45
N ASP A 52 -16.35 -8.87 5.42
CA ASP A 52 -16.61 -9.58 6.68
C ASP A 52 -17.05 -8.57 7.74
N ASP A 53 -18.36 -8.57 8.03
CA ASP A 53 -19.03 -7.68 8.98
C ASP A 53 -18.92 -8.16 10.44
N ASN A 54 -18.09 -9.16 10.74
CA ASN A 54 -17.90 -9.63 12.12
C ASN A 54 -17.30 -8.54 13.03
N THR A 55 -17.79 -8.48 14.27
CA THR A 55 -17.57 -7.39 15.24
C THR A 55 -16.20 -7.35 15.94
N GLN A 56 -15.25 -8.21 15.54
CA GLN A 56 -13.90 -8.27 16.12
C GLN A 56 -12.85 -7.58 15.22
N GLN A 57 -13.20 -6.41 14.70
CA GLN A 57 -12.25 -5.58 13.95
C GLN A 57 -11.21 -4.98 14.87
N VAL A 58 -9.96 -4.93 14.41
CA VAL A 58 -8.86 -4.35 15.19
C VAL A 58 -8.96 -2.84 15.27
N ASN A 59 -9.45 -2.21 14.19
CA ASN A 59 -9.76 -0.80 14.19
C ASN A 59 -11.19 -0.60 14.72
N LYS A 60 -11.32 0.11 15.84
CA LYS A 60 -12.61 0.40 16.48
C LYS A 60 -13.56 1.25 15.61
N HIS A 61 -13.03 1.94 14.61
CA HIS A 61 -13.82 2.71 13.66
C HIS A 61 -14.33 1.87 12.49
N SER A 62 -13.73 0.70 12.24
CA SER A 62 -14.11 -0.17 11.12
C SER A 62 -15.29 -1.05 11.53
N LYS A 63 -16.37 -0.97 10.75
CA LYS A 63 -17.56 -1.84 10.91
C LYS A 63 -17.45 -3.16 10.13
N THR A 64 -16.50 -3.23 9.19
CA THR A 64 -16.28 -4.37 8.30
C THR A 64 -14.81 -4.40 7.87
N CYS A 65 -14.34 -5.54 7.39
CA CYS A 65 -13.01 -5.68 6.79
C CYS A 65 -13.08 -6.46 5.47
N LEU A 66 -12.04 -6.33 4.64
CA LEU A 66 -11.92 -7.13 3.42
C LEU A 66 -11.38 -8.51 3.78
N TYR A 67 -12.18 -9.53 3.58
CA TYR A 67 -11.75 -10.93 3.58
C TYR A 67 -11.36 -11.37 2.18
N VAL A 68 -10.19 -11.98 2.08
CA VAL A 68 -9.65 -12.55 0.85
C VAL A 68 -9.41 -14.03 1.09
N ARG A 69 -9.98 -14.87 0.23
CA ARG A 69 -9.77 -16.32 0.24
C ARG A 69 -9.30 -16.79 -1.12
N TRP A 70 -8.34 -17.68 -1.16
CA TRP A 70 -7.91 -18.37 -2.38
C TRP A 70 -8.13 -19.87 -2.20
N ASP A 71 -9.10 -20.41 -2.94
CA ASP A 71 -9.42 -21.83 -3.00
C ASP A 71 -8.52 -22.57 -3.98
N SER A 72 -8.25 -23.86 -3.71
CA SER A 72 -7.36 -24.73 -4.51
C SER A 72 -5.88 -24.40 -4.36
N THR A 73 -5.33 -24.50 -3.13
CA THR A 73 -3.91 -24.23 -2.85
C THR A 73 -3.02 -25.48 -2.78
N THR A 74 -3.56 -26.68 -3.08
CA THR A 74 -2.77 -27.91 -3.08
C THR A 74 -1.87 -27.98 -4.31
N GLY A 75 -0.56 -28.15 -4.09
CA GLY A 75 0.40 -28.39 -5.18
C GLY A 75 0.88 -27.17 -5.95
N HIS A 76 0.56 -25.94 -5.52
CA HIS A 76 1.14 -24.74 -6.13
C HIS A 76 2.59 -24.52 -5.69
N PRO A 77 3.46 -23.96 -6.56
CA PRO A 77 4.78 -23.53 -6.16
C PRO A 77 4.73 -22.52 -5.00
N PRO A 78 5.73 -22.55 -4.10
CA PRO A 78 6.00 -21.44 -3.19
C PRO A 78 6.05 -20.10 -3.94
N HIS A 79 5.58 -19.03 -3.30
CA HIS A 79 5.59 -17.67 -3.83
C HIS A 79 4.67 -17.43 -5.03
N THR A 80 3.72 -18.35 -5.27
CA THR A 80 2.68 -18.18 -6.28
C THR A 80 1.87 -16.93 -5.96
N TRP A 81 1.82 -16.03 -6.94
CA TRP A 81 0.99 -14.84 -6.90
C TRP A 81 -0.46 -15.21 -7.15
N PHE A 82 -1.36 -14.85 -6.23
CA PHE A 82 -2.78 -15.17 -6.41
C PHE A 82 -3.65 -13.93 -6.56
N THR A 83 -3.30 -12.81 -5.92
CA THR A 83 -4.04 -11.56 -6.11
C THR A 83 -3.25 -10.34 -5.65
N ASP A 84 -3.81 -9.15 -5.80
CA ASP A 84 -3.22 -7.89 -5.37
C ASP A 84 -4.25 -6.95 -4.73
N LEU A 85 -3.77 -6.07 -3.87
CA LEU A 85 -4.50 -4.91 -3.37
C LEU A 85 -3.96 -3.69 -4.11
N LYS A 86 -4.80 -3.08 -4.95
CA LYS A 86 -4.40 -1.95 -5.81
C LYS A 86 -4.89 -0.61 -5.31
N ALA A 87 -4.03 0.39 -5.48
CA ALA A 87 -4.35 1.79 -5.20
C ALA A 87 -4.07 2.66 -6.44
N ASP A 88 -5.02 2.66 -7.38
CA ASP A 88 -5.00 3.50 -8.58
C ASP A 88 -5.33 4.96 -8.20
N THR A 89 -4.31 5.72 -7.81
CA THR A 89 -4.53 6.95 -7.05
C THR A 89 -4.15 8.22 -7.78
N PHE A 90 -3.04 8.21 -8.51
CA PHE A 90 -2.54 9.45 -9.12
C PHE A 90 -2.79 9.51 -10.63
N ALA A 91 -3.45 8.53 -11.27
CA ALA A 91 -3.54 8.45 -12.74
C ALA A 91 -4.42 9.53 -13.40
N VAL A 92 -5.29 10.18 -12.63
CA VAL A 92 -6.31 11.13 -13.11
C VAL A 92 -5.74 12.54 -13.27
N GLU A 93 -6.27 13.29 -14.24
CA GLU A 93 -5.97 14.71 -14.43
C GLU A 93 -6.28 15.52 -13.17
N GLY A 94 -5.42 16.47 -12.80
CA GLY A 94 -5.55 17.28 -11.57
C GLY A 94 -4.80 16.73 -10.35
N MET A 95 -4.32 15.48 -10.37
CA MET A 95 -3.60 14.86 -9.25
C MET A 95 -2.11 15.26 -9.15
N GLN A 96 -1.64 16.24 -9.93
CA GLN A 96 -0.23 16.65 -9.95
C GLN A 96 0.23 17.23 -8.61
N ALA A 97 -0.61 18.04 -7.96
CA ALA A 97 -0.31 18.62 -6.66
C ALA A 97 -0.25 17.56 -5.56
N SER A 98 -1.23 16.64 -5.53
CA SER A 98 -1.23 15.49 -4.63
C SER A 98 -0.02 14.61 -4.87
N TRP A 99 0.32 14.31 -6.13
CA TRP A 99 1.53 13.55 -6.45
C TRP A 99 2.79 14.22 -5.89
N ALA A 100 2.94 15.54 -6.07
CA ALA A 100 4.09 16.29 -5.56
C ALA A 100 4.25 16.19 -4.04
N ALA A 101 3.14 16.09 -3.30
CA ALA A 101 3.17 15.89 -1.85
C ALA A 101 3.53 14.46 -1.45
N PHE A 102 3.13 13.44 -2.24
CA PHE A 102 3.35 12.04 -1.93
C PHE A 102 4.76 11.57 -2.33
N ARG A 103 5.15 11.58 -3.62
CA ARG A 103 6.49 11.15 -4.14
C ARG A 103 7.26 10.17 -3.25
N GLN A 104 8.42 10.59 -2.73
CA GLN A 104 9.28 9.79 -1.84
C GLN A 104 8.66 9.54 -0.46
N ASN A 105 7.68 10.35 -0.06
CA ASN A 105 6.96 10.20 1.19
C ASN A 105 5.72 9.32 1.04
N THR A 106 5.55 8.61 -0.07
CA THR A 106 4.42 7.70 -0.25
C THR A 106 4.57 6.51 0.69
N TRP A 107 3.70 6.45 1.69
CA TRP A 107 3.54 5.34 2.61
C TRP A 107 2.26 4.59 2.31
N LEU A 108 2.30 3.25 2.33
CA LEU A 108 1.12 2.41 2.39
C LEU A 108 1.03 1.74 3.76
N SER A 109 -0.14 1.77 4.37
CA SER A 109 -0.40 1.07 5.63
C SER A 109 -1.74 0.39 5.64
N PHE A 110 -1.83 -0.71 6.39
CA PHE A 110 -3.05 -1.47 6.63
C PHE A 110 -2.86 -2.39 7.82
N TRP A 111 -3.98 -2.80 8.41
CA TRP A 111 -4.02 -3.97 9.28
C TRP A 111 -4.21 -5.21 8.43
N CYS A 112 -3.47 -6.28 8.73
CA CYS A 112 -3.65 -7.59 8.09
C CYS A 112 -3.55 -8.72 9.11
N LYS A 113 -4.38 -9.76 8.90
CA LYS A 113 -4.37 -11.02 9.65
C LYS A 113 -4.38 -12.15 8.64
N GLY A 114 -3.45 -13.11 8.74
CA GLY A 114 -3.50 -14.34 7.95
C GLY A 114 -4.35 -15.42 8.63
N GLY A 115 -4.88 -16.36 7.85
CA GLY A 115 -5.57 -17.55 8.37
C GLY A 115 -4.67 -18.49 9.15
N GLN A 116 -5.26 -19.33 9.99
CA GLN A 116 -4.52 -20.33 10.75
C GLN A 116 -3.82 -21.32 9.82
N GLY A 117 -2.53 -21.56 10.07
CA GLY A 117 -1.72 -22.50 9.30
C GLY A 117 -1.36 -22.01 7.90
N ASP A 118 -1.78 -20.80 7.51
CA ASP A 118 -1.42 -20.23 6.22
C ASP A 118 -0.06 -19.55 6.28
N SER A 119 0.63 -19.60 5.14
CA SER A 119 1.81 -18.81 4.89
C SER A 119 1.50 -17.86 3.74
N LEU A 120 1.48 -16.57 4.03
CA LEU A 120 1.16 -15.50 3.10
C LEU A 120 2.31 -14.49 3.12
N LEU A 121 2.66 -13.98 1.95
CA LEU A 121 3.69 -12.96 1.76
C LEU A 121 3.08 -11.75 1.06
N LEU A 122 3.45 -10.56 1.55
CA LEU A 122 3.17 -9.27 0.93
C LEU A 122 4.34 -8.91 0.03
N HIS A 123 4.03 -8.56 -1.22
CA HIS A 123 5.01 -8.13 -2.21
C HIS A 123 4.60 -6.76 -2.72
N TYR A 124 5.41 -5.72 -2.57
CA TYR A 124 5.05 -4.35 -2.91
C TYR A 124 5.48 -3.95 -4.32
N LEU A 125 4.67 -3.15 -5.01
CA LEU A 125 4.93 -2.79 -6.40
C LEU A 125 4.47 -1.38 -6.72
N VAL A 126 5.12 -0.80 -7.72
CA VAL A 126 4.73 0.46 -8.32
C VAL A 126 4.57 0.28 -9.82
N LEU A 127 3.52 0.87 -10.39
CA LEU A 127 3.27 0.87 -11.83
C LEU A 127 3.21 2.29 -12.37
N SER A 128 3.68 2.44 -13.61
CA SER A 128 3.59 3.68 -14.38
C SER A 128 2.19 3.89 -14.98
N LYS A 129 1.96 5.08 -15.57
CA LYS A 129 0.71 5.40 -16.29
C LYS A 129 0.46 4.38 -17.41
N GLY A 130 -0.71 3.76 -17.41
CA GLY A 130 -1.08 2.74 -18.42
C GLY A 130 -0.40 1.38 -18.20
N HIS A 131 0.25 1.18 -17.05
CA HIS A 131 0.86 -0.09 -16.63
C HIS A 131 1.95 -0.61 -17.61
N SER A 132 2.58 0.29 -18.36
CA SER A 132 3.62 -0.05 -19.35
C SER A 132 4.96 -0.42 -18.71
N SER A 133 5.22 0.14 -17.53
CA SER A 133 6.37 -0.19 -16.66
C SER A 133 5.85 -0.65 -15.30
N LYS A 134 6.49 -1.66 -14.74
CA LYS A 134 6.14 -2.28 -13.47
C LYS A 134 7.42 -2.58 -12.71
N TRP A 135 7.44 -2.26 -11.43
CA TRP A 135 8.59 -2.46 -10.56
C TRP A 135 8.15 -3.20 -9.31
N GLY A 136 8.70 -4.40 -9.11
CA GLY A 136 8.43 -5.24 -7.93
C GLY A 136 9.54 -5.07 -6.91
N ALA A 137 9.20 -4.97 -5.64
CA ALA A 137 10.19 -4.89 -4.57
C ALA A 137 10.98 -6.20 -4.47
N THR A 138 12.28 -6.13 -4.24
CA THR A 138 13.11 -7.35 -4.04
C THR A 138 12.72 -8.11 -2.78
N THR A 139 12.11 -7.43 -1.81
CA THR A 139 11.79 -7.98 -0.50
C THR A 139 10.30 -8.31 -0.39
N MET A 140 10.01 -9.48 0.18
CA MET A 140 8.66 -9.91 0.55
C MET A 140 8.52 -9.91 2.08
N VAL A 141 7.35 -9.49 2.58
CA VAL A 141 7.08 -9.40 4.02
C VAL A 141 6.09 -10.49 4.42
N PRO A 142 6.42 -11.39 5.36
CA PRO A 142 5.49 -12.42 5.79
C PRO A 142 4.34 -11.85 6.60
N VAL A 143 3.14 -12.37 6.36
CA VAL A 143 1.94 -12.08 7.15
C VAL A 143 1.87 -13.00 8.37
N VAL A 144 1.65 -12.40 9.54
CA VAL A 144 1.42 -13.13 10.78
C VAL A 144 0.04 -13.80 10.77
N ALA A 145 0.02 -15.12 10.95
CA ALA A 145 -1.21 -15.90 11.08
C ALA A 145 -1.94 -15.63 12.41
N ASN A 146 -3.27 -15.65 12.38
CA ASN A 146 -4.18 -15.53 13.54
C ASN A 146 -4.04 -14.27 14.40
N LYS A 147 -3.26 -13.28 13.95
CA LYS A 147 -3.04 -12.04 14.68
C LYS A 147 -3.10 -10.84 13.74
N TRP A 148 -4.01 -9.92 14.03
CA TRP A 148 -4.01 -8.60 13.40
C TRP A 148 -2.68 -7.89 13.67
N THR A 149 -1.98 -7.57 12.59
CA THR A 149 -0.68 -6.91 12.61
C THR A 149 -0.77 -5.67 11.73
N PHE A 150 -0.23 -4.56 12.22
CA PHE A 150 -0.17 -3.32 11.47
C PHE A 150 1.06 -3.34 10.58
N TYR A 151 0.85 -3.30 9.26
CA TYR A 151 1.91 -3.22 8.27
C TYR A 151 1.97 -1.79 7.75
N LYS A 152 3.19 -1.29 7.59
CA LYS A 152 3.46 -0.05 6.88
C LYS A 152 4.74 -0.18 6.08
N ILE A 153 4.77 0.45 4.92
CA ILE A 153 5.96 0.54 4.09
C ILE A 153 6.04 1.91 3.45
N ARG A 154 7.24 2.44 3.34
CA ARG A 154 7.53 3.60 2.50
C ARG A 154 8.11 3.09 1.19
N PHE A 155 7.51 3.47 0.06
CA PHE A 155 7.97 2.98 -1.24
C PHE A 155 9.38 3.47 -1.59
N ALA A 156 9.81 4.62 -1.07
CA ALA A 156 11.18 5.11 -1.28
C ALA A 156 12.27 4.26 -0.59
N ASP A 157 11.91 3.47 0.42
CA ASP A 157 12.86 2.65 1.19
C ASP A 157 13.03 1.25 0.58
N LEU A 158 12.27 0.94 -0.48
CA LEU A 158 12.31 -0.36 -1.16
C LEU A 158 13.35 -0.36 -2.29
N THR A 159 13.99 -1.50 -2.49
CA THR A 159 14.77 -1.80 -3.70
C THR A 159 13.87 -2.52 -4.69
N TYR A 160 14.00 -2.18 -5.97
CA TYR A 160 13.10 -2.65 -7.02
C TYR A 160 13.82 -3.40 -8.13
N GLU A 161 13.14 -4.41 -8.66
CA GLU A 161 13.45 -5.05 -9.92
C GLU A 161 12.44 -4.60 -10.98
N ASN A 162 12.91 -4.43 -12.22
CA ASN A 162 12.02 -4.14 -13.33
C ASN A 162 11.31 -5.42 -13.79
N TRP A 163 9.98 -5.40 -13.75
CA TRP A 163 9.11 -6.49 -14.18
C TRP A 163 8.21 -6.08 -15.36
N GLY A 164 8.36 -4.84 -15.84
CA GLY A 164 7.59 -4.30 -16.95
C GLY A 164 8.16 -4.67 -18.31
N LYS A 165 7.41 -4.37 -19.37
CA LYS A 165 7.90 -4.54 -20.76
C LYS A 165 8.95 -3.49 -21.11
N ILE A 166 8.84 -2.31 -20.51
CA ILE A 166 9.78 -1.21 -20.70
C ILE A 166 10.78 -1.21 -19.54
N THR A 167 12.04 -1.51 -19.88
CA THR A 167 13.17 -1.51 -18.95
C THR A 167 13.63 -0.08 -18.69
N ALA A 168 13.19 0.48 -17.57
CA ALA A 168 13.67 1.74 -17.02
C ALA A 168 13.91 1.56 -15.52
N ASP A 169 14.95 2.20 -14.99
CA ASP A 169 15.20 2.24 -13.55
C ASP A 169 14.06 3.00 -12.86
N PHE A 170 13.72 2.54 -11.66
CA PHE A 170 12.67 3.18 -10.87
C PHE A 170 13.26 4.17 -9.88
N ASP A 171 12.79 5.41 -9.97
CA ASP A 171 13.09 6.45 -9.00
C ASP A 171 11.83 7.30 -8.77
N LEU A 172 11.32 7.36 -7.54
CA LEU A 172 10.11 8.11 -7.18
C LEU A 172 10.24 9.63 -7.39
N ASN A 173 11.44 10.18 -7.58
CA ASN A 173 11.62 11.60 -7.89
C ASN A 173 11.30 11.93 -9.34
N THR A 174 11.73 11.06 -10.25
CA THR A 174 11.69 11.27 -11.70
C THR A 174 10.54 10.48 -12.34
N THR A 175 10.20 9.34 -11.73
CA THR A 175 9.14 8.45 -12.17
C THR A 175 7.87 8.71 -11.39
N THR A 176 6.80 9.03 -12.11
CA THR A 176 5.50 9.18 -11.47
C THR A 176 4.83 7.81 -11.29
N GLY A 177 4.87 7.29 -10.07
CA GLY A 177 4.07 6.14 -9.66
C GLY A 177 2.58 6.48 -9.67
N ARG A 178 1.76 5.68 -10.34
CA ARG A 178 0.31 5.95 -10.48
C ARG A 178 -0.55 4.92 -9.76
N CYS A 179 -0.09 3.68 -9.77
CA CYS A 179 -0.68 2.59 -9.01
C CYS A 179 0.36 2.05 -8.04
N PHE A 180 -0.05 1.92 -6.78
CA PHE A 180 0.72 1.29 -5.72
C PHE A 180 0.00 -0.01 -5.36
N GLU A 181 0.68 -1.14 -5.49
CA GLU A 181 0.08 -2.46 -5.30
C GLU A 181 0.76 -3.21 -4.14
N VAL A 182 -0.03 -4.07 -3.50
CA VAL A 182 0.48 -5.15 -2.65
C VAL A 182 0.03 -6.47 -3.23
N GLY A 183 0.94 -7.17 -3.90
CA GLY A 183 0.75 -8.55 -4.29
C GLY A 183 0.68 -9.47 -3.07
N LEU A 184 -0.29 -10.37 -3.09
CA LEU A 184 -0.47 -11.45 -2.15
C LEU A 184 0.07 -12.73 -2.77
N ARG A 185 1.07 -13.32 -2.13
CA ARG A 185 1.75 -14.54 -2.58
C ARG A 185 1.66 -15.65 -1.54
N SER A 186 1.51 -16.90 -1.97
CA SER A 186 1.67 -18.03 -1.05
C SER A 186 3.11 -18.10 -0.54
N GLY A 187 3.30 -18.44 0.73
CA GLY A 187 4.61 -18.81 1.25
C GLY A 187 4.89 -20.30 1.03
N ALA A 188 3.98 -21.15 1.49
CA ALA A 188 4.01 -22.60 1.30
C ALA A 188 2.59 -23.12 1.00
N SER A 189 2.47 -24.38 0.56
CA SER A 189 1.18 -25.02 0.37
C SER A 189 0.39 -25.09 1.69
N SER A 190 -0.87 -24.67 1.67
CA SER A 190 -1.72 -24.73 2.86
C SER A 190 -2.36 -26.12 3.01
N PRO A 191 -2.24 -26.77 4.18
CA PRO A 191 -2.77 -28.12 4.39
C PRO A 191 -4.30 -28.18 4.39
N LYS A 192 -4.99 -27.04 4.58
CA LYS A 192 -6.46 -26.96 4.59
C LYS A 192 -7.09 -26.78 3.19
N GLY A 193 -6.27 -26.66 2.14
CA GLY A 193 -6.74 -26.53 0.76
C GLY A 193 -7.09 -25.11 0.30
N TYR A 194 -6.98 -24.12 1.17
CA TYR A 194 -7.19 -22.70 0.86
C TYR A 194 -6.25 -21.81 1.70
N ILE A 195 -5.98 -20.60 1.21
CA ILE A 195 -5.29 -19.53 1.96
C ILE A 195 -6.28 -18.40 2.18
N GLU A 196 -6.27 -17.78 3.36
CA GLU A 196 -7.13 -16.64 3.65
C GLU A 196 -6.41 -15.52 4.39
N ALA A 197 -6.91 -14.30 4.22
CA ALA A 197 -6.45 -13.12 4.94
C ALA A 197 -7.56 -12.09 5.10
N TRP A 198 -7.45 -11.29 6.15
CA TRP A 198 -8.30 -10.13 6.41
C TRP A 198 -7.47 -8.86 6.32
N PHE A 199 -8.04 -7.81 5.74
CA PHE A 199 -7.42 -6.50 5.60
C PHE A 199 -8.38 -5.41 6.09
N ASP A 200 -7.81 -4.45 6.81
CA ASP A 200 -8.57 -3.33 7.36
C ASP A 200 -7.73 -2.04 7.29
N ASN A 201 -8.41 -0.90 7.17
CA ASN A 201 -7.84 0.45 7.21
C ASN A 201 -6.71 0.69 6.18
N ILE A 202 -6.91 0.29 4.92
CA ILE A 202 -5.90 0.42 3.85
C ILE A 202 -5.78 1.87 3.38
N LYS A 203 -4.59 2.45 3.53
CA LYS A 203 -4.33 3.88 3.32
C LYS A 203 -3.02 4.14 2.60
N LEU A 204 -3.03 5.13 1.71
CA LEU A 204 -1.83 5.84 1.32
C LEU A 204 -1.71 7.14 2.10
N THR A 205 -0.53 7.44 2.61
CA THR A 205 -0.22 8.69 3.33
C THR A 205 1.08 9.30 2.83
N ASN A 206 1.22 10.62 2.93
CA ASN A 206 2.49 11.31 2.65
C ASN A 206 3.34 11.56 3.91
N TYR A 207 2.98 10.91 5.02
CA TYR A 207 3.64 10.98 6.31
C TYR A 207 3.69 9.58 6.90
N GLU A 208 4.59 9.33 7.85
CA GLU A 208 4.70 8.01 8.45
C GLU A 208 3.40 7.66 9.21
N PRO A 209 2.74 6.53 8.89
CA PRO A 209 1.51 6.15 9.55
C PRO A 209 1.80 5.47 10.91
N PHE A 210 0.88 5.67 11.84
CA PHE A 210 0.89 5.07 13.17
C PHE A 210 -0.38 4.21 13.36
N LYS A 211 -0.26 3.22 14.26
CA LYS A 211 -1.33 2.27 14.61
C LYS A 211 -2.52 2.93 15.29
#